data_AF-A0A1Q9VLB6-F1
#
_entry.id   AF-A0A1Q9VLB6-F1
#
_cell.length_a   1.000
_cell.length_b   1.000
_cell.length_c   1.000
_cell.angle_alpha   90.00
_cell.angle_beta   90.00
_cell.angle_gamma   90.00
#
_symmetry.space_group_name_H-M   'P 1'
#
loop_
_entity.id
_entity.type
_entity.pdbx_description
1 polymer ?
#
loop_
_entity_poly.entity_id
_entity_poly.type
_entity_poly.pdbx_seq_one_letter_code
_entity_poly.pdbx_strand_id
1 'polypeptide(L)'
;MGPTEAWHLPELTRTLILVADETGLPAVASILHELTEEAHAHVIALVNDRSDEAYLTRPLSATGAETHVTWIHRGPASGEPPAEFLRTLDGVADLLSSEPADTIALWSGTEFAEAGAVRRTLLGSRGPLNKANTNVTSYWIHGQAQDARPDARNRRRNLDNRARYPAEAAVHLNPQSSSPVSYRSAVETHW
;
A
#
# COMPACT_ATOMS: atom_id res chain seq x y z
N MET A 1 -14.34 -1.38 15.41
CA MET A 1 -13.75 -1.32 14.06
C MET A 1 -13.26 -2.71 13.72
N GLY A 2 -13.88 -3.41 12.75
CA GLY A 2 -13.37 -4.69 12.25
C GLY A 2 -12.14 -4.49 11.36
N PRO A 3 -11.38 -5.55 11.04
CA PRO A 3 -10.19 -5.42 10.21
C PRO A 3 -10.58 -4.85 8.84
N THR A 4 -9.83 -3.83 8.40
CA THR A 4 -9.91 -3.36 7.02
C THR A 4 -9.41 -4.52 6.14
N GLU A 5 -10.20 -4.89 5.13
CA GLU A 5 -9.85 -5.92 4.15
C GLU A 5 -8.40 -5.72 3.70
N ALA A 6 -7.56 -6.74 3.91
CA ALA A 6 -6.15 -6.68 3.55
C ALA A 6 -6.05 -6.54 2.03
N TRP A 7 -5.14 -5.70 1.55
CA TRP A 7 -4.92 -5.59 0.12
C TRP A 7 -4.38 -6.93 -0.41
N HIS A 8 -5.10 -7.55 -1.34
CA HIS A 8 -4.71 -8.83 -1.94
C HIS A 8 -3.85 -8.60 -3.17
N LEU A 9 -2.70 -9.28 -3.22
CA LEU A 9 -1.81 -9.29 -4.37
C LEU A 9 -2.44 -10.15 -5.49
N PRO A 10 -2.61 -9.63 -6.73
CA PRO A 10 -3.08 -10.44 -7.84
C PRO A 10 -2.17 -11.65 -8.08
N GLU A 11 -2.74 -12.81 -8.37
CA GLU A 11 -1.99 -14.09 -8.48
C GLU A 11 -0.88 -14.08 -9.55
N LEU A 12 -1.05 -13.31 -10.62
CA LEU A 12 -0.08 -13.21 -11.73
C LEU A 12 1.00 -12.14 -11.49
N THR A 13 1.03 -11.51 -10.32
CA THR A 13 2.00 -10.46 -10.04
C THR A 13 3.40 -11.04 -10.03
N ARG A 14 4.25 -10.52 -10.92
CA ARG A 14 5.70 -10.74 -10.90
C ARG A 14 6.42 -9.56 -10.29
N THR A 15 5.90 -8.36 -10.55
CA THR A 15 6.54 -7.10 -10.18
C THR A 15 5.65 -6.32 -9.24
N LEU A 16 6.14 -6.00 -8.05
CA LEU A 16 5.40 -5.23 -7.07
C LEU A 16 6.05 -3.88 -6.80
N ILE A 17 5.29 -2.81 -7.03
CA ILE A 17 5.71 -1.45 -6.71
C ILE A 17 5.07 -1.04 -5.37
N LEU A 18 5.91 -0.67 -4.40
CA LEU A 18 5.49 -0.24 -3.07
C LEU A 18 5.95 1.19 -2.83
N VAL A 19 5.02 2.12 -2.66
CA VAL A 19 5.34 3.53 -2.41
C VAL A 19 4.78 3.96 -1.06
N ALA A 20 5.65 4.27 -0.11
CA ALA A 20 5.25 4.57 1.26
C ALA A 20 6.02 5.76 1.84
N ASP A 21 5.37 6.50 2.71
CA ASP A 21 6.05 7.37 3.67
C ASP A 21 6.20 6.64 5.02
N GLU A 22 6.65 7.35 6.06
CA GLU A 22 6.81 6.80 7.42
C GLU A 22 5.52 6.15 7.95
N THR A 23 4.35 6.67 7.55
CA THR A 23 3.04 6.15 7.96
C THR A 23 2.65 4.88 7.20
N GLY A 24 3.19 4.70 5.99
CA GLY A 24 2.98 3.53 5.14
C GLY A 24 3.96 2.37 5.37
N LEU A 25 5.14 2.62 5.98
CA LEU A 25 6.18 1.60 6.19
C LEU A 25 5.70 0.34 6.93
N PRO A 26 4.85 0.42 7.97
CA PRO A 26 4.34 -0.79 8.62
C PRO A 26 3.51 -1.69 7.68
N ALA A 27 2.76 -1.10 6.75
CA ALA A 27 1.99 -1.86 5.77
C ALA A 27 2.90 -2.48 4.69
N VAL A 28 3.93 -1.75 4.24
CA VAL A 28 4.97 -2.29 3.35
C VAL A 28 5.65 -3.50 3.98
N ALA A 29 6.01 -3.43 5.26
CA ALA A 29 6.61 -4.54 5.98
C ALA A 29 5.73 -5.80 5.99
N SER A 30 4.41 -5.64 6.17
CA SER A 30 3.45 -6.75 6.09
C SER A 30 3.36 -7.33 4.68
N ILE A 31 3.27 -6.47 3.65
CA ILE A 31 3.18 -6.92 2.26
C ILE A 31 4.44 -7.70 1.85
N LEU A 32 5.63 -7.20 2.19
CA LEU A 32 6.90 -7.89 1.89
C LEU A 32 7.00 -9.27 2.55
N HIS A 33 6.34 -9.48 3.69
CA HIS A 33 6.32 -10.77 4.38
C HIS A 33 5.47 -11.82 3.65
N GLU A 34 4.52 -11.40 2.84
CA GLU A 34 3.61 -12.27 2.09
C GLU A 34 4.11 -12.58 0.67
N LEU A 35 5.22 -11.97 0.23
CA LEU A 35 5.77 -12.19 -1.11
C LEU A 35 6.42 -13.57 -1.24
N THR A 36 6.16 -14.19 -2.39
CA THR A 36 6.83 -15.43 -2.80
C THR A 36 8.20 -15.11 -3.42
N GLU A 37 9.08 -16.11 -3.47
CA GLU A 37 10.46 -15.95 -3.99
C GLU A 37 10.51 -15.60 -5.48
N GLU A 38 9.45 -15.90 -6.22
CA GLU A 38 9.34 -15.62 -7.66
C GLU A 38 8.95 -14.16 -7.98
N ALA A 39 8.49 -13.42 -6.97
CA ALA A 39 8.17 -12.01 -7.13
C ALA A 39 9.40 -11.13 -6.89
N HIS A 40 9.41 -9.96 -7.51
CA HIS A 40 10.36 -8.90 -7.20
C HIS A 40 9.63 -7.63 -6.80
N ALA A 41 10.24 -6.87 -5.89
CA ALA A 41 9.63 -5.68 -5.32
C ALA A 41 10.53 -4.44 -5.48
N HIS A 42 9.94 -3.34 -5.92
CA HIS A 42 10.55 -2.02 -5.89
C HIS A 42 9.86 -1.17 -4.83
N VAL A 43 10.59 -0.86 -3.77
CA VAL A 43 10.11 0.00 -2.68
C VAL A 43 10.66 1.41 -2.87
N ILE A 44 9.78 2.40 -2.86
CA ILE A 44 10.13 3.82 -2.78
C ILE A 44 9.64 4.32 -1.43
N ALA A 45 10.58 4.61 -0.52
CA ALA A 45 10.28 4.99 0.86
C ALA A 45 10.63 6.46 1.11
N LEU A 46 9.62 7.30 1.37
CA LEU A 46 9.78 8.72 1.69
C LEU A 46 9.87 8.92 3.21
N VAL A 47 11.07 9.14 3.73
CA VAL A 47 11.31 9.24 5.18
C VAL A 47 11.83 10.62 5.57
N ASN A 48 11.63 11.00 6.84
CA ASN A 48 12.15 12.27 7.33
C ASN A 48 13.64 12.14 7.69
N ASP A 49 14.01 11.02 8.29
CA ASP A 49 15.38 10.73 8.67
C ASP A 49 15.70 9.23 8.55
N ARG A 50 16.96 8.90 8.85
CA ARG A 50 17.51 7.55 8.65
C ARG A 50 17.01 6.52 9.67
N SER A 51 16.44 6.94 10.80
CA SER A 51 15.93 6.02 11.81
C SER A 51 14.74 5.20 11.31
N ASP A 52 13.97 5.76 10.38
CA ASP A 52 12.85 5.08 9.73
C ASP A 52 13.30 3.88 8.86
N GLU A 53 14.57 3.84 8.43
CA GLU A 53 15.11 2.72 7.65
C GLU A 53 15.04 1.37 8.40
N ALA A 54 15.06 1.43 9.74
CA ALA A 54 15.00 0.26 10.61
C ALA A 54 13.68 -0.54 10.42
N TYR A 55 12.59 0.10 10.01
CA TYR A 55 11.28 -0.54 9.81
C TYR A 55 11.33 -1.67 8.77
N LEU A 56 12.16 -1.53 7.73
CA LEU A 56 12.25 -2.51 6.65
C LEU A 56 13.43 -3.48 6.82
N THR A 57 14.34 -3.26 7.76
CA THR A 57 15.54 -4.11 7.94
C THR A 57 15.19 -5.58 8.17
N ARG A 58 14.28 -5.86 9.12
CA ARG A 58 13.84 -7.24 9.41
C ARG A 58 12.99 -7.85 8.28
N PRO A 59 11.96 -7.17 7.75
CA PRO A 59 11.20 -7.67 6.60
C PRO A 59 12.07 -8.03 5.38
N LEU A 60 13.01 -7.16 5.00
CA LEU A 60 13.91 -7.39 3.86
C LEU A 60 14.83 -8.60 4.07
N SER A 61 15.22 -8.89 5.31
CA SER A 61 16.05 -10.06 5.62
C SER A 61 15.24 -11.36 5.70
N ALA A 62 13.91 -11.26 5.83
CA ALA A 62 13.01 -12.39 5.99
C ALA A 62 12.26 -12.75 4.71
N THR A 63 12.13 -11.81 3.78
CA THR A 63 11.53 -12.08 2.47
C THR A 63 12.53 -12.84 1.60
N GLY A 64 12.04 -13.82 0.83
CA GLY A 64 12.83 -14.52 -0.19
C GLY A 64 12.73 -13.87 -1.57
N ALA A 65 11.89 -12.83 -1.71
CA ALA A 65 11.72 -12.06 -2.93
C ALA A 65 12.88 -11.10 -3.18
N GLU A 66 13.28 -10.93 -4.45
CA GLU A 66 14.26 -9.91 -4.83
C GLU A 66 13.67 -8.51 -4.59
N THR A 67 14.19 -7.77 -3.61
CA THR A 67 13.63 -6.47 -3.22
C THR A 67 14.67 -5.36 -3.34
N HIS A 68 14.35 -4.33 -4.12
CA HIS A 68 15.14 -3.11 -4.25
C HIS A 68 14.45 -1.94 -3.52
N VAL A 69 15.16 -1.30 -2.59
CA VAL A 69 14.62 -0.18 -1.80
C VAL A 69 15.33 1.12 -2.17
N THR A 70 14.56 2.13 -2.52
CA THR A 70 15.02 3.51 -2.74
C THR A 70 14.51 4.38 -1.60
N TRP A 71 15.42 4.83 -0.74
CA TRP A 71 15.14 5.76 0.35
C TRP A 71 15.22 7.19 -0.15
N ILE A 72 14.18 7.98 0.11
CA ILE A 72 14.09 9.38 -0.28
C ILE A 72 13.84 10.21 0.97
N HIS A 73 14.76 11.10 1.28
CA HIS A 73 14.61 12.00 2.42
C HIS A 73 13.82 13.24 2.01
N ARG A 74 12.66 13.46 2.63
CA ARG A 74 11.74 14.56 2.26
C ARG A 74 12.35 15.95 2.45
N GLY A 75 13.29 16.09 3.39
CA GLY A 75 13.82 17.39 3.77
C GLY A 75 12.75 18.26 4.47
N PRO A 76 12.90 19.59 4.50
CA PRO A 76 11.95 20.46 5.19
C PRO A 76 10.56 20.39 4.54
N ALA A 77 9.53 20.33 5.39
CA ALA A 77 8.16 20.13 4.94
C ALA A 77 7.68 21.30 4.04
N SER A 78 7.43 21.00 2.77
CA SER A 78 7.00 21.96 1.74
C SER A 78 5.56 21.74 1.27
N GLY A 79 4.93 20.62 1.64
CA GLY A 79 3.63 20.19 1.10
C GLY A 79 3.67 19.71 -0.35
N GLU A 80 4.86 19.67 -0.97
CA GLU A 80 5.07 19.22 -2.33
C GLU A 80 5.96 17.97 -2.35
N PRO A 81 5.74 17.03 -3.29
CA PRO A 81 6.58 15.84 -3.39
C PRO A 81 8.04 16.21 -3.72
N PRO A 82 9.05 15.57 -3.10
CA PRO A 82 10.45 15.84 -3.40
C PRO A 82 10.78 15.64 -4.88
N ALA A 83 11.66 16.48 -5.44
CA ALA A 83 12.07 16.35 -6.85
C ALA A 83 12.75 14.99 -7.14
N GLU A 84 13.45 14.44 -6.16
CA GLU A 84 14.02 13.09 -6.24
C GLU A 84 12.93 12.02 -6.35
N PHE A 85 11.86 12.13 -5.57
CA PHE A 85 10.72 11.22 -5.66
C PHE A 85 10.08 11.21 -7.04
N LEU A 86 9.88 12.38 -7.64
CA LEU A 86 9.34 12.48 -9.00
C LEU A 86 10.24 11.79 -10.02
N ARG A 87 11.56 12.02 -9.96
CA ARG A 87 12.53 11.35 -10.86
C ARG A 87 12.57 9.85 -10.65
N THR A 88 12.45 9.38 -9.42
CA THR A 88 12.40 7.94 -9.11
C THR A 88 11.14 7.30 -9.67
N LEU A 89 9.98 7.97 -9.58
CA LEU A 89 8.75 7.49 -10.20
C LEU A 89 8.88 7.39 -11.73
N ASP A 90 9.49 8.39 -12.38
CA ASP A 90 9.72 8.38 -13.82
C ASP A 90 10.67 7.23 -14.22
N GLY A 91 11.76 7.03 -13.49
CA GLY A 91 12.70 5.93 -13.73
C GLY A 91 12.06 4.55 -13.55
N VAL A 92 11.19 4.39 -12.55
CA VAL A 92 10.40 3.15 -12.38
C VAL A 92 9.40 2.99 -13.51
N ALA A 93 8.74 4.06 -13.98
CA ALA A 93 7.83 3.97 -15.11
C ALA A 93 8.55 3.50 -16.38
N ASP A 94 9.75 4.02 -16.63
CA ASP A 94 10.59 3.64 -17.78
C ASP A 94 11.04 2.17 -17.68
N LEU A 95 11.48 1.72 -16.49
CA LEU A 95 11.85 0.33 -16.24
C LEU A 95 10.70 -0.64 -16.59
N LEU A 96 9.50 -0.32 -16.12
CA LEU A 96 8.31 -1.14 -16.28
C LEU A 96 7.68 -1.08 -17.67
N SER A 97 8.11 -0.16 -18.54
CA SER A 97 7.46 0.10 -19.83
C SER A 97 7.49 -1.08 -20.80
N SER A 98 8.37 -2.05 -20.58
CA SER A 98 8.47 -3.27 -21.39
C SER A 98 7.75 -4.49 -20.78
N GLU A 99 7.27 -4.37 -19.54
CA GLU A 99 6.61 -5.44 -18.82
C GLU A 99 5.09 -5.48 -19.10
N PRO A 100 4.46 -6.67 -19.15
CA PRO A 100 3.01 -6.78 -19.24
C PRO A 100 2.32 -6.15 -18.02
N ALA A 101 1.47 -5.16 -18.25
CA ALA A 101 0.80 -4.39 -17.19
C ALA A 101 -0.05 -5.22 -16.21
N ASP A 102 -0.50 -6.40 -16.62
CA ASP A 102 -1.25 -7.37 -15.82
C ASP A 102 -0.37 -8.17 -14.84
N THR A 103 0.94 -8.17 -15.07
CA THR A 103 1.94 -8.80 -14.18
C THR A 103 2.53 -7.83 -13.15
N ILE A 104 2.12 -6.57 -13.19
CA ILE A 104 2.59 -5.52 -12.28
C ILE A 104 1.46 -5.15 -11.32
N ALA A 105 1.78 -5.10 -10.03
CA ALA A 105 0.90 -4.56 -9.01
C ALA A 105 1.52 -3.32 -8.34
N LEU A 106 0.67 -2.45 -7.83
CA LEU A 106 1.09 -1.24 -7.10
C LEU A 106 0.30 -1.09 -5.82
N TRP A 107 1.03 -0.90 -4.72
CA TRP A 107 0.46 -0.41 -3.47
C TRP A 107 1.12 0.91 -3.07
N SER A 108 0.32 1.84 -2.60
CA SER A 108 0.81 3.10 -2.06
C SER A 108 0.00 3.60 -0.88
N GLY A 109 0.71 3.98 0.17
CA GLY A 109 0.20 4.63 1.38
C GLY A 109 1.09 5.81 1.73
N THR A 110 0.70 7.00 1.28
CA THR A 110 1.52 8.22 1.38
C THR A 110 0.69 9.47 1.69
N GLU A 111 1.35 10.63 1.73
CA GLU A 111 0.73 11.95 1.71
C GLU A 111 -0.09 12.17 0.41
N PHE A 112 -1.06 13.08 0.44
CA PHE A 112 -1.98 13.33 -0.67
C PHE A 112 -1.32 13.78 -1.98
N ALA A 113 -0.39 14.74 -1.95
CA ALA A 113 0.34 15.21 -3.12
C ALA A 113 1.24 14.12 -3.69
N GLU A 114 1.86 13.31 -2.84
CA GLU A 114 2.68 12.16 -3.21
C GLU A 114 1.84 11.07 -3.89
N ALA A 115 0.72 10.68 -3.27
CA ALA A 115 -0.26 9.78 -3.88
C ALA A 115 -0.82 10.35 -5.20
N GLY A 116 -0.91 11.68 -5.30
CA GLY A 116 -1.24 12.38 -6.54
C GLY A 116 -0.19 12.19 -7.63
N ALA A 117 1.10 12.33 -7.30
CA ALA A 117 2.21 12.10 -8.21
C ALA A 117 2.26 10.65 -8.70
N VAL A 118 2.11 9.68 -7.80
CA VAL A 118 2.00 8.24 -8.14
C VAL A 118 0.91 8.01 -9.19
N ARG A 119 -0.31 8.53 -8.96
CA ARG A 119 -1.42 8.36 -9.93
C ARG A 119 -1.13 9.00 -11.28
N ARG A 120 -0.44 10.14 -11.32
CA ARG A 120 -0.11 10.83 -12.58
C ARG A 120 0.94 10.07 -13.38
N THR A 121 2.03 9.66 -12.74
CA THR A 121 3.17 9.02 -13.43
C THR A 121 2.87 7.57 -13.77
N LEU A 122 2.36 6.79 -12.80
CA LEU A 122 2.24 5.34 -12.94
C LEU A 122 0.90 4.87 -13.51
N LEU A 123 -0.19 5.62 -13.27
CA LEU A 123 -1.57 5.29 -13.68
C LEU A 123 -2.19 6.26 -14.68
N GLY A 124 -1.40 7.25 -15.11
CA GLY A 124 -1.80 8.23 -16.11
C GLY A 124 -2.01 7.60 -17.49
N SER A 125 -2.38 8.42 -18.47
CA SER A 125 -2.60 7.93 -19.86
C SER A 125 -1.36 7.32 -20.52
N ARG A 126 -0.16 7.64 -20.01
CA ARG A 126 1.12 7.08 -20.44
C ARG A 126 1.76 6.18 -19.38
N GLY A 127 1.06 5.92 -18.27
CA GLY A 127 1.60 5.10 -17.20
C GLY A 127 1.61 3.61 -17.59
N PRO A 128 2.58 2.83 -17.10
CA PRO A 128 2.72 1.42 -17.47
C PRO A 128 1.72 0.50 -16.75
N LEU A 129 1.04 0.99 -15.70
CA LEU A 129 0.22 0.12 -14.84
C LEU A 129 -1.26 0.06 -15.22
N ASN A 130 -1.83 -1.14 -15.06
CA ASN A 130 -3.27 -1.35 -15.10
C ASN A 130 -3.90 -0.99 -13.75
N LYS A 131 -4.91 -0.11 -13.78
CA LYS A 131 -5.64 0.36 -12.58
C LYS A 131 -6.27 -0.77 -11.76
N ALA A 132 -6.62 -1.90 -12.38
CA ALA A 132 -7.20 -3.05 -11.70
C ALA A 132 -6.26 -3.65 -10.63
N ASN A 133 -4.94 -3.59 -10.85
CA ASN A 133 -3.94 -4.18 -9.97
C ASN A 133 -3.33 -3.17 -8.99
N THR A 134 -4.04 -2.07 -8.70
CA THR A 134 -3.47 -0.95 -7.95
C THR A 134 -4.31 -0.52 -6.76
N ASN A 135 -3.63 -0.23 -5.65
CA ASN A 135 -4.19 0.44 -4.49
C ASN A 135 -3.34 1.66 -4.15
N VAL A 136 -3.84 2.86 -4.44
CA VAL A 136 -3.16 4.11 -4.10
C VAL A 136 -4.04 4.88 -3.13
N THR A 137 -3.62 4.93 -1.87
CA THR A 137 -4.34 5.58 -0.78
C THR A 137 -3.52 6.72 -0.21
N SER A 138 -4.16 7.88 -0.03
CA SER A 138 -3.57 8.99 0.74
C SER A 138 -3.94 8.83 2.21
N TYR A 139 -2.96 8.72 3.11
CA TYR A 139 -3.19 8.54 4.54
C TYR A 139 -3.37 9.86 5.29
N TRP A 140 -2.71 10.91 4.81
CA TRP A 140 -2.77 12.25 5.40
C TRP A 140 -2.62 13.34 4.33
N ILE A 141 -2.82 14.60 4.74
CA ILE A 141 -2.69 15.80 3.91
C ILE A 141 -1.84 16.81 4.67
N HIS A 142 -0.80 17.34 4.03
CA HIS A 142 0.05 18.36 4.66
C HIS A 142 -0.75 19.61 5.09
N GLY A 143 -0.48 20.11 6.30
CA GLY A 143 -1.16 21.30 6.84
C GLY A 143 -2.63 21.10 7.22
N GLN A 144 -3.13 19.86 7.29
CA GLN A 144 -4.48 19.53 7.77
C GLN A 144 -4.41 18.58 8.97
N ALA A 145 -5.24 18.83 9.98
CA ALA A 145 -5.40 17.89 11.10
C ALA A 145 -6.11 16.60 10.64
N GLN A 146 -5.75 15.49 11.27
CA GLN A 146 -6.14 14.12 10.91
C GLN A 146 -7.66 13.86 10.87
N ASP A 147 -8.47 14.72 11.50
CA ASP A 147 -9.95 14.65 11.55
C ASP A 147 -10.67 15.27 10.33
N ALA A 148 -9.94 15.86 9.38
CA ALA A 148 -10.53 16.38 8.14
C ALA A 148 -10.67 15.32 7.04
N ARG A 149 -11.03 14.07 7.37
CA ARG A 149 -11.28 13.01 6.37
C ARG A 149 -12.54 13.38 5.55
N PRO A 150 -12.48 13.51 4.21
CA PRO A 150 -13.68 13.55 3.38
C PRO A 150 -14.21 12.11 3.27
N ASP A 151 -15.10 11.74 4.19
CA ASP A 151 -15.57 10.37 4.47
C ASP A 151 -16.55 9.78 3.45
N ALA A 152 -17.01 10.53 2.44
CA ALA A 152 -17.96 10.01 1.44
C ALA A 152 -17.33 9.62 0.09
N ARG A 153 -16.20 10.22 -0.30
CA ARG A 153 -15.71 10.14 -1.69
C ARG A 153 -14.89 8.87 -1.98
N ASN A 154 -14.12 8.39 -0.99
CA ASN A 154 -13.28 7.21 -1.15
C ASN A 154 -14.11 5.91 -1.14
N ARG A 155 -15.18 5.86 -0.33
CA ARG A 155 -16.08 4.70 -0.23
C ARG A 155 -16.84 4.45 -1.54
N ARG A 156 -17.30 5.52 -2.18
CA ARG A 156 -18.03 5.44 -3.46
C ARG A 156 -17.13 4.96 -4.60
N ARG A 157 -15.87 5.44 -4.65
CA ARG A 157 -14.90 5.03 -5.68
C ARG A 157 -14.45 3.58 -5.54
N ASN A 158 -14.29 3.07 -4.32
CA ASN A 158 -14.02 1.65 -4.08
C ASN A 158 -15.23 0.75 -4.39
N LEU A 159 -16.46 1.21 -4.10
CA LEU A 159 -17.68 0.49 -4.54
C LEU A 159 -17.86 0.51 -6.07
N ASP A 160 -17.56 1.64 -6.71
CA ASP A 160 -17.66 1.80 -8.17
C ASP A 160 -16.62 0.91 -8.90
N ASN A 161 -15.43 0.70 -8.30
CA ASN A 161 -14.46 -0.28 -8.79
C ASN A 161 -15.02 -1.71 -8.72
N ARG A 162 -15.72 -2.06 -7.62
CA ARG A 162 -16.37 -3.37 -7.45
C ARG A 162 -17.52 -3.61 -8.44
N ALA A 163 -18.20 -2.56 -8.87
CA ALA A 163 -19.24 -2.64 -9.90
C ALA A 163 -18.67 -2.79 -11.33
N ARG A 164 -17.39 -2.44 -11.55
CA ARG A 164 -16.75 -2.43 -12.86
C ARG A 164 -16.09 -3.76 -13.24
N TYR A 165 -15.82 -4.62 -12.25
CA TYR A 165 -15.26 -5.96 -12.43
C TYR A 165 -16.12 -7.02 -11.69
N PRO A 166 -17.27 -7.40 -12.26
CA PRO A 166 -18.22 -8.29 -11.59
C PRO A 166 -17.84 -9.78 -11.62
N ALA A 167 -16.79 -10.19 -12.34
CA ALA A 167 -16.50 -11.60 -12.63
C ALA A 167 -15.74 -12.34 -11.52
N GLU A 168 -15.16 -11.65 -10.55
CA GLU A 168 -14.39 -12.26 -9.44
C GLU A 168 -15.14 -12.25 -8.09
N ALA A 169 -16.38 -11.73 -8.07
CA ALA A 169 -17.21 -11.66 -6.87
C ALA A 169 -17.87 -13.01 -6.46
N ALA A 170 -17.48 -14.12 -7.07
CA ALA A 170 -18.14 -15.40 -6.88
C ALA A 170 -17.16 -16.57 -6.75
N VAL A 171 -16.30 -16.59 -5.73
CA VAL A 171 -15.69 -17.84 -5.26
C VAL A 171 -15.65 -17.87 -3.72
N HIS A 172 -16.61 -18.63 -3.17
CA HIS A 172 -16.61 -19.35 -1.89
C HIS A 172 -16.32 -18.63 -0.56
N LEU A 173 -17.41 -18.26 0.11
CA LEU A 173 -17.53 -18.18 1.57
C LEU A 173 -17.25 -19.57 2.19
N ASN A 174 -16.28 -19.68 3.09
CA ASN A 174 -16.14 -20.88 3.94
C ASN A 174 -17.10 -20.76 5.13
N PRO A 175 -18.08 -21.68 5.30
CA PRO A 175 -19.14 -21.55 6.29
C PRO A 175 -18.87 -22.43 7.51
N GLN A 176 -17.74 -22.33 8.21
CA GLN A 176 -17.57 -23.05 9.49
C GLN A 176 -16.59 -22.33 10.43
N SER A 177 -17.12 -21.57 11.40
CA SER A 177 -16.66 -21.58 12.79
C SER A 177 -17.66 -20.80 13.64
N SER A 178 -18.75 -21.48 14.00
CA SER A 178 -19.60 -21.08 15.12
C SER A 178 -18.96 -21.57 16.42
N SER A 179 -18.64 -20.65 17.32
CA SER A 179 -18.97 -20.81 18.76
C SER A 179 -18.77 -19.51 19.54
N PRO A 180 -19.71 -19.15 20.43
CA PRO A 180 -19.68 -17.90 21.18
C PRO A 180 -18.97 -18.07 22.52
N VAL A 181 -17.98 -17.23 22.83
CA VAL A 181 -17.46 -17.12 24.19
C VAL A 181 -18.33 -16.13 24.97
N SER A 182 -19.17 -16.67 25.86
CA SER A 182 -19.91 -15.91 26.89
C SER A 182 -18.96 -15.43 27.97
N TYR A 183 -19.05 -14.16 28.36
CA TYR A 183 -18.41 -13.63 29.56
C TYR A 183 -19.45 -13.51 30.69
N ARG A 184 -19.33 -14.34 31.73
CA ARG A 184 -20.06 -14.22 33.01
C ARG A 184 -19.06 -14.15 34.18
N SER A 185 -19.07 -12.98 34.84
CA SER A 185 -18.95 -12.66 36.29
C SER A 185 -18.23 -13.57 37.29
N ALA A 186 -17.34 -12.96 38.10
CA ALA A 186 -17.26 -12.97 39.59
C ALA A 186 -16.10 -12.03 39.99
N VAL A 187 -16.21 -10.96 40.79
CA VAL A 187 -16.63 -10.76 42.20
C VAL A 187 -15.72 -11.48 43.24
N GLU A 188 -15.19 -10.65 44.14
CA GLU A 188 -14.75 -10.87 45.56
C GLU A 188 -13.28 -11.21 45.96
N THR A 189 -12.60 -10.15 46.44
CA THR A 189 -12.11 -9.85 47.83
C THR A 189 -11.08 -10.71 48.60
N HIS A 190 -10.26 -9.96 49.36
CA HIS A 190 -9.36 -10.25 50.51
C HIS A 190 -7.87 -10.39 50.13
N TRP A 191 -6.92 -9.61 50.68
CA TRP A 191 -6.76 -9.10 52.05
C TRP A 191 -6.29 -7.64 52.12
#